data_AF-A0A2A8S4X9-F1
#
_entry.id   AF-A0A2A8S4X9-F1
#
_cell.length_a   1.000
_cell.length_b   1.000
_cell.length_c   1.000
_cell.angle_alpha   90.00
_cell.angle_beta   90.00
_cell.angle_gamma   90.00
#
_symmetry.space_group_name_H-M   'P 1'
#
loop_
_entity.id
_entity.type
_entity.pdbx_description
1 polymer ?
#
loop_
_entity_poly.entity_id
_entity_poly.type
_entity_poly.pdbx_seq_one_letter_code
_entity_poly.pdbx_strand_id
1 'polypeptide(L)'
;MYMPIEEGVRTYLIVGFSIVICIAILYTLYLWIKYKKKSYIWIMLHFLTLGYGMVIFINLLTGNFMDGVMVSEDNSLKVAGSGFLWALSIFFLLKGLTNLSRSS
;
A
#
# COMPACT_ATOMS: atom_id res chain seq x y z
N MET A 1 25.98 -15.31 -3.29
CA MET A 1 26.02 -14.81 -1.90
C MET A 1 24.70 -14.11 -1.64
N TYR A 2 23.74 -14.81 -1.00
CA TYR A 2 22.49 -14.19 -0.55
C TYR A 2 22.82 -13.42 0.73
N MET A 3 22.76 -12.09 0.65
CA MET A 3 22.94 -11.25 1.83
C MET A 3 21.55 -11.08 2.45
N PRO A 4 21.27 -11.71 3.61
CA PRO A 4 19.96 -11.56 4.25
C PRO A 4 19.74 -10.08 4.53
N ILE A 5 18.54 -9.58 4.23
CA ILE A 5 18.19 -8.20 4.59
C ILE A 5 18.24 -8.11 6.12
N GLU A 6 19.06 -7.20 6.62
CA GLU A 6 19.13 -6.91 8.05
C GLU A 6 17.74 -6.47 8.55
N GLU A 7 17.27 -6.99 9.68
CA GLU A 7 15.96 -6.63 10.26
C GLU A 7 15.79 -5.11 10.44
N GLY A 8 16.89 -4.39 10.65
CA GLY A 8 16.91 -2.93 10.69
C GLY A 8 16.38 -2.31 9.39
N VAL A 9 16.85 -2.76 8.23
CA VAL A 9 16.46 -2.22 6.91
C VAL A 9 14.98 -2.42 6.65
N ARG A 10 14.44 -3.61 6.98
CA ARG A 10 13.00 -3.89 6.89
C ARG A 10 12.19 -2.89 7.72
N THR A 11 12.60 -2.69 8.97
CA THR A 11 11.91 -1.80 9.91
C THR A 11 11.92 -0.36 9.40
N TYR A 12 13.06 0.14 8.95
CA TYR A 12 13.16 1.48 8.37
C TYR A 12 12.30 1.64 7.11
N LEU A 13 12.21 0.60 6.27
CA LEU A 13 11.39 0.63 5.06
C LEU A 13 9.89 0.71 5.39
N ILE A 14 9.41 -0.12 6.32
CA ILE A 14 8.01 -0.10 6.76
C ILE A 14 7.68 1.24 7.43
N VAL A 15 8.53 1.72 8.33
CA VAL A 15 8.32 3.00 9.04
C VAL A 15 8.33 4.17 8.05
N GLY A 16 9.34 4.27 7.20
CA GLY A 16 9.45 5.35 6.21
C GLY A 16 8.25 5.38 5.26
N PHE A 17 7.85 4.22 4.74
CA PHE A 17 6.66 4.11 3.89
C PHE A 17 5.37 4.50 4.65
N SER A 18 5.23 4.04 5.90
CA SER A 18 4.07 4.36 6.73
C SER A 18 3.93 5.86 6.98
N ILE A 19 5.04 6.56 7.23
CA ILE A 19 5.05 8.03 7.40
C ILE A 19 4.52 8.72 6.15
N VAL A 20 4.99 8.33 4.96
CA VAL A 20 4.55 8.93 3.69
C VAL A 20 3.06 8.69 3.46
N ILE A 21 2.58 7.46 3.69
CA ILE A 21 1.15 7.13 3.58
C ILE A 21 0.31 7.92 4.59
N CYS A 22 0.76 8.05 5.84
CA CYS A 22 0.08 8.84 6.86
C CYS A 22 -0.06 10.31 6.44
N ILE A 23 1.02 10.93 5.96
CA ILE A 23 0.99 12.32 5.47
C ILE A 23 0.01 12.45 4.29
N ALA A 24 0.05 11.51 3.34
CA ALA A 24 -0.85 11.52 2.19
C ALA A 24 -2.33 11.38 2.59
N ILE A 25 -2.64 10.52 3.57
CA ILE A 25 -3.99 10.34 4.12
C ILE A 25 -4.45 11.61 4.84
N LEU A 26 -3.61 12.21 5.68
CA LEU A 26 -3.95 13.45 6.41
C LEU A 26 -4.21 14.61 5.43
N TYR A 27 -3.38 14.75 4.40
CA TYR A 27 -3.58 15.77 3.38
C TYR A 27 -4.87 15.53 2.58
N THR A 28 -5.13 14.28 2.20
CA THR A 28 -6.38 13.92 1.50
C THR A 28 -7.61 14.15 2.39
N LEU A 29 -7.52 13.88 3.69
CA LEU A 29 -8.56 14.16 4.67
C LEU A 29 -8.84 15.67 4.74
N TYR A 30 -7.78 16.48 4.83
CA TYR A 30 -7.88 17.94 4.79
C TYR A 30 -8.61 18.41 3.54
N LEU A 31 -8.22 17.92 2.35
CA LEU A 31 -8.87 18.27 1.08
C LEU A 31 -10.34 17.82 1.06
N TRP A 32 -10.65 16.65 1.60
CA TRP A 32 -12.02 16.16 1.69
C TRP A 32 -12.88 17.05 2.59
N ILE A 33 -12.36 17.46 3.75
CA ILE A 33 -13.07 18.36 4.67
C ILE A 33 -13.29 19.73 4.01
N LYS A 34 -12.28 20.26 3.30
CA LYS A 34 -12.32 21.56 2.66
C LYS A 34 -13.31 21.63 1.49
N TYR A 35 -13.27 20.64 0.59
CA TYR A 35 -14.03 20.69 -0.66
C TYR A 35 -15.27 19.80 -0.67
N LYS A 36 -15.43 18.92 0.34
CA LYS A 36 -16.56 17.98 0.49
C LYS A 36 -16.87 17.10 -0.73
N LYS A 37 -15.92 16.98 -1.68
CA LYS A 37 -16.08 16.14 -2.87
C LYS A 37 -15.88 14.66 -2.52
N LYS A 38 -16.80 13.80 -2.96
CA LYS A 38 -16.70 12.33 -2.77
C LYS A 38 -15.47 11.72 -3.47
N SER A 39 -14.87 12.42 -4.44
CA SER A 39 -13.64 12.02 -5.12
C SER A 39 -12.49 11.74 -4.15
N TYR A 40 -12.39 12.51 -3.05
CA TYR A 40 -11.34 12.33 -2.04
C TYR A 40 -11.49 11.04 -1.23
N ILE A 41 -12.71 10.48 -1.12
CA ILE A 41 -12.93 9.18 -0.48
C ILE A 41 -12.27 8.06 -1.29
N TRP A 42 -12.37 8.11 -2.62
CA TRP A 42 -11.70 7.15 -3.50
C TRP A 42 -10.18 7.25 -3.38
N ILE A 43 -9.64 8.46 -3.27
CA ILE A 43 -8.20 8.69 -3.06
C ILE A 43 -7.77 8.18 -1.67
N MET A 44 -8.60 8.34 -0.63
CA MET A 44 -8.35 7.73 0.68
C MET A 44 -8.30 6.20 0.60
N LEU A 45 -9.26 5.57 -0.08
CA LEU A 45 -9.27 4.11 -0.27
C LEU A 45 -8.02 3.64 -1.01
N HIS A 46 -7.56 4.38 -2.02
CA HIS A 46 -6.28 4.12 -2.69
C HIS A 46 -5.12 4.01 -1.69
N PHE A 47 -4.93 5.02 -0.83
CA PHE A 47 -3.82 5.03 0.12
C PHE A 47 -3.93 3.92 1.18
N LEU A 48 -5.13 3.61 1.66
CA LEU A 48 -5.33 2.52 2.62
C LEU A 48 -5.01 1.15 2.01
N THR A 49 -5.52 0.88 0.80
CA THR A 49 -5.27 -0.38 0.09
C THR A 49 -3.82 -0.52 -0.35
N LEU A 50 -3.21 0.58 -0.84
CA LEU A 50 -1.78 0.61 -1.18
C LEU A 50 -0.93 0.35 0.06
N GLY A 51 -1.26 1.03 1.16
CA GLY A 51 -0.57 0.90 2.44
C GLY A 51 -0.52 -0.56 2.91
N TYR A 52 -1.69 -1.19 2.94
CA TYR A 52 -1.82 -2.58 3.35
C TYR A 52 -1.07 -3.55 2.41
N GLY A 53 -1.25 -3.40 1.09
CA GLY A 53 -0.57 -4.25 0.10
C GLY A 53 0.94 -4.14 0.17
N MET A 54 1.48 -2.94 0.36
CA MET A 54 2.92 -2.69 0.45
C MET A 54 3.53 -3.25 1.73
N VAL A 55 2.83 -3.22 2.87
CA VAL A 55 3.34 -3.86 4.10
C VAL A 55 3.49 -5.37 3.91
N ILE A 56 2.51 -6.02 3.27
CA ILE A 56 2.59 -7.46 2.93
C ILE A 56 3.78 -7.70 1.98
N PHE A 57 3.91 -6.88 0.95
CA PHE A 57 4.98 -6.99 -0.05
C PHE A 57 6.37 -6.81 0.58
N ILE A 58 6.57 -5.81 1.42
CA ILE A 58 7.84 -5.57 2.14
C ILE A 58 8.16 -6.73 3.07
N ASN A 59 7.19 -7.22 3.85
CA ASN A 59 7.39 -8.37 4.73
C ASN A 59 7.78 -9.64 3.96
N LEU A 60 7.26 -9.80 2.75
CA LEU A 60 7.60 -10.91 1.88
C LEU A 60 9.01 -10.77 1.28
N LEU A 61 9.36 -9.60 0.75
CA LEU A 61 10.70 -9.35 0.19
C LEU A 61 11.81 -9.47 1.23
N THR A 62 11.49 -9.19 2.49
CA THR A 62 12.45 -9.21 3.60
C THR A 62 12.53 -10.56 4.32
N GLY A 63 11.86 -11.60 3.80
CA GLY A 63 12.02 -12.97 4.29
C GLY A 63 11.33 -13.27 5.63
N ASN A 64 10.44 -12.40 6.11
CA ASN A 64 9.75 -12.56 7.41
C ASN A 64 8.77 -13.75 7.48
N PHE A 65 8.70 -14.59 6.45
CA PHE A 65 7.78 -15.73 6.36
C PHE A 65 8.51 -17.05 6.02
N MET A 66 9.82 -17.14 6.26
CA MET A 66 10.64 -18.27 5.82
C MET A 66 10.57 -19.53 6.69
N ASP A 67 9.65 -19.63 7.65
CA ASP A 67 9.50 -20.81 8.51
C ASP A 67 8.35 -21.71 8.04
N GLY A 68 8.67 -22.82 7.36
CA GLY A 68 7.67 -23.84 6.97
C GLY A 68 8.12 -24.83 5.89
N VAL A 69 7.42 -25.95 5.75
CA VAL A 69 7.69 -26.99 4.73
C VAL A 69 7.25 -26.56 3.32
N MET A 70 6.40 -25.52 3.19
CA MET A 70 5.83 -25.02 1.92
C MET A 70 6.04 -23.52 1.69
N VAL A 71 7.20 -22.98 2.11
CA VAL A 71 7.52 -21.53 2.07
C VAL A 71 7.37 -20.90 0.68
N SER A 72 7.71 -21.61 -0.40
CA SER A 72 7.63 -21.06 -1.76
C SER A 72 6.19 -20.84 -2.25
N GLU A 73 5.26 -21.73 -1.87
CA GLU A 73 3.85 -21.66 -2.27
C GLU A 73 3.14 -20.53 -1.51
N ASP A 74 3.32 -20.48 -0.18
CA ASP A 74 2.77 -19.43 0.68
C ASP A 74 3.27 -18.03 0.27
N ASN A 75 4.55 -17.92 -0.08
CA ASN A 75 5.11 -16.67 -0.58
C ASN A 75 4.51 -16.30 -1.94
N SER A 76 4.34 -17.25 -2.85
CA SER A 76 3.73 -16.99 -4.16
C SER A 76 2.29 -16.47 -4.03
N LEU A 77 1.49 -17.04 -3.11
CA LEU A 77 0.13 -16.56 -2.82
C LEU A 77 0.12 -15.14 -2.23
N LYS A 78 1.03 -14.83 -1.32
CA LYS A 78 1.16 -13.49 -0.73
C LYS A 78 1.63 -12.45 -1.75
N VAL A 79 2.55 -12.81 -2.66
CA VAL A 79 2.93 -11.96 -3.80
C VAL A 79 1.72 -11.67 -4.66
N ALA A 80 0.98 -12.70 -5.08
CA ALA A 80 -0.22 -12.53 -5.89
C ALA A 80 -1.27 -11.65 -5.19
N GLY A 81 -1.50 -11.87 -3.90
CA GLY A 81 -2.39 -11.04 -3.08
C GLY A 81 -1.93 -9.58 -2.97
N SER A 82 -0.64 -9.34 -2.76
CA SER A 82 -0.08 -7.98 -2.73
C SER A 82 -0.20 -7.26 -4.08
N GLY A 83 0.01 -7.99 -5.19
CA GLY A 83 -0.18 -7.47 -6.54
C GLY A 83 -1.64 -7.15 -6.85
N PHE A 84 -2.57 -7.99 -6.39
CA PHE A 84 -4.01 -7.73 -6.51
C PHE A 84 -4.43 -6.49 -5.70
N LEU A 85 -3.96 -6.35 -4.46
CA LEU A 85 -4.20 -5.17 -3.63
C LEU A 85 -3.66 -3.90 -4.29
N TRP A 86 -2.46 -3.98 -4.89
CA TRP A 86 -1.90 -2.88 -5.67
C TRP A 86 -2.80 -2.52 -6.86
N ALA A 87 -3.23 -3.50 -7.67
CA ALA A 87 -4.13 -3.25 -8.80
C ALA A 87 -5.47 -2.63 -8.37
N LEU A 88 -6.06 -3.12 -7.28
CA LEU A 88 -7.28 -2.58 -6.69
C LEU A 88 -7.08 -1.14 -6.19
N SER A 89 -5.92 -0.87 -5.59
CA SER A 89 -5.53 0.48 -5.17
C SER A 89 -5.43 1.44 -6.36
N ILE A 90 -4.85 1.02 -7.48
CA ILE A 90 -4.80 1.82 -8.71
C ILE A 90 -6.20 2.09 -9.25
N PHE A 91 -7.11 1.11 -9.21
CA PHE A 91 -8.51 1.32 -9.60
C PHE A 91 -9.17 2.43 -8.77
N PHE A 92 -8.97 2.45 -7.45
CA PHE A 92 -9.48 3.51 -6.59
C PHE A 92 -8.89 4.88 -6.93
N LEU A 93 -7.59 4.94 -7.22
CA LEU A 93 -6.93 6.19 -7.65
C LEU A 93 -7.54 6.73 -8.94
N LEU A 94 -7.63 5.90 -9.97
CA LEU A 94 -8.17 6.28 -11.28
C LEU A 94 -9.61 6.77 -11.17
N LYS A 95 -10.44 6.09 -10.36
CA LYS A 95 -11.82 6.50 -10.11
C LYS A 95 -11.89 7.84 -9.35
N GLY A 96 -11.03 8.03 -8.35
CA GLY A 96 -10.91 9.30 -7.62
C GLY A 96 -10.53 10.47 -8.53
N LEU A 97 -9.51 10.29 -9.37
CA LEU A 97 -9.05 11.30 -10.32
C LEU A 97 -10.11 11.62 -11.38
N THR A 98 -10.76 10.61 -11.95
CA THR A 98 -11.83 10.80 -12.94
C THR A 98 -13.02 11.57 -12.36
N ASN A 99 -13.38 11.29 -11.11
CA ASN A 99 -14.45 12.02 -10.43
C ASN A 99 -14.04 13.45 -10.08
N LEU A 100 -12.76 13.68 -9.79
CA LEU A 100 -12.24 15.02 -9.52
C LEU A 100 -12.24 15.87 -10.79
N SER A 101 -11.82 15.31 -11.93
CA SER A 101 -11.80 16.02 -13.22
C SER A 101 -13.20 16.38 -13.72
N ARG A 102 -14.21 15.52 -13.51
CA ARG A 102 -15.61 15.81 -13.87
C ARG A 102 -16.29 16.84 -12.95
N SER A 103 -15.74 17.07 -11.76
CA SER A 103 -16.31 17.99 -10.76
C SER A 103 -15.55 19.32 -10.71
N SER A 104 -14.49 19.49 -11.50
CA SER A 104 -13.79 20.76 -11.70
C SER A 104 -14.47 21.56 -12.81
#